data_AF-A0A7C8ZUH5-F1
#
_entry.id   AF-A0A7C8ZUH5-F1
#
_cell.length_a   1.000
_cell.length_b   1.000
_cell.length_c   1.000
_cell.angle_alpha   90.00
_cell.angle_beta   90.00
_cell.angle_gamma   90.00
#
_symmetry.space_group_name_H-M   'P 1'
#
loop_
_entity.id
_entity.type
_entity.pdbx_description
1 polymer ?
#
loop_
_entity_poly.entity_id
_entity_poly.type
_entity_poly.pdbx_seq_one_letter_code
_entity_poly.pdbx_strand_id
1 'polypeptide(L)'
;YSVIMLNTDAHSPMVKTKMSAEDFIRNNRGIDDGKDLSEEYMRSLYERITKNEIKMKDDDLSLRQRQSLNSNRILGLDSILNIVIRKRGEDSYMETSDDLIRRMQEQFKEKARKSESAYYSATDAVILRFMIEVCWAPMLAAFSVPLDQSDDEVIMSLCLEGFRYAIHVTSVMSMKTQRDAFVTSLAKFTSLHSPADIKQKNIYAIKAIVRIADEDGNYLQEAWEHILTCVSRFEHLYLLGEGAPPDATFFAIPQSDHEKSRLAKSSILPLLNKKGAGKIQYAAAAVRRGSYDSAGIGGSASVTSEEMSNLVSNLNMLEQVGSAEMNRIFTRSQKLNSEAIIDFVKALCKVSIEELRSASDPRVFSLTKIVEIAHYNMNRQIG
;
A
#
# COMPACT_ATOMS: atom_id res chain seq x y z
N TYR A 1 -9.69 1.03 42.80
CA TYR A 1 -8.49 1.88 42.74
C TYR A 1 -7.48 1.53 43.84
N SER A 2 -7.88 1.56 45.12
CA SER A 2 -7.01 1.28 46.28
C SER A 2 -6.25 -0.05 46.22
N VAL A 3 -6.86 -1.10 45.65
CA VAL A 3 -6.22 -2.41 45.42
C VAL A 3 -5.04 -2.34 44.46
N ILE A 4 -5.17 -1.57 43.37
CA ILE A 4 -4.10 -1.40 42.37
C ILE A 4 -2.94 -0.61 42.99
N MET A 5 -3.27 0.44 43.74
CA MET A 5 -2.29 1.26 44.45
C MET A 5 -1.53 0.45 45.51
N LEU A 6 -2.22 -0.42 46.26
CA LEU A 6 -1.57 -1.35 47.20
C LEU A 6 -0.68 -2.37 46.48
N ASN A 7 -1.10 -2.89 45.32
CA ASN A 7 -0.29 -3.83 44.54
C ASN A 7 1.01 -3.18 44.06
N THR A 8 0.95 -1.92 43.58
CA THR A 8 2.14 -1.15 43.21
C THR A 8 3.01 -0.84 44.41
N ASP A 9 2.44 -0.45 45.55
CA ASP A 9 3.19 -0.16 46.78
C ASP A 9 3.91 -1.40 47.35
N ALA A 10 3.22 -2.54 47.39
CA ALA A 10 3.72 -3.78 47.96
C ALA A 10 4.82 -4.45 47.10
N HIS A 11 4.70 -4.38 45.76
CA HIS A 11 5.54 -5.15 44.83
C HIS A 11 6.51 -4.32 43.99
N SER A 12 6.35 -2.99 43.92
CA SER A 12 7.30 -2.14 43.18
C SER A 12 8.64 -2.00 43.90
N PRO A 13 9.78 -2.25 43.23
CA PRO A 13 11.11 -2.08 43.83
C PRO A 13 11.48 -0.60 44.06
N MET A 14 10.74 0.35 43.50
CA MET A 14 10.99 1.79 43.66
C MET A 14 10.42 2.34 44.97
N VAL A 15 9.54 1.62 45.66
CA VAL A 15 8.91 2.06 46.90
C VAL A 15 9.72 1.55 48.10
N LYS A 16 10.41 2.48 48.78
CA LYS A 16 11.29 2.16 49.92
C LYS A 16 10.53 1.94 51.23
N THR A 17 9.42 2.63 51.41
CA THR A 17 8.57 2.54 52.61
C THR A 17 7.22 2.02 52.20
N LYS A 18 6.93 0.78 52.58
CA LYS A 18 5.66 0.11 52.23
C LYS A 18 4.57 0.49 53.23
N MET A 19 3.35 0.61 52.74
CA MET A 19 2.16 0.92 53.54
C MET A 19 1.84 -0.26 54.47
N SER A 20 1.51 0.02 55.74
CA SER A 20 1.06 -1.00 56.69
C SER A 20 -0.41 -1.37 56.48
N ALA A 21 -0.87 -2.47 57.08
CA ALA A 21 -2.28 -2.87 57.04
C ALA A 21 -3.18 -1.79 57.69
N GLU A 22 -2.73 -1.19 58.78
CA GLU A 22 -3.42 -0.12 59.50
C GLU A 22 -3.53 1.16 58.65
N ASP A 23 -2.47 1.49 57.91
CA ASP A 23 -2.48 2.63 56.99
C ASP A 23 -3.42 2.38 55.80
N PHE A 24 -3.47 1.15 55.29
CA PHE A 24 -4.41 0.78 54.23
C PHE A 24 -5.87 0.90 54.67
N ILE A 25 -6.20 0.48 55.90
CA ILE A 25 -7.55 0.61 56.48
C ILE A 25 -7.88 2.10 56.67
N ARG A 26 -6.96 2.89 57.24
CA ARG A 26 -7.16 4.33 57.45
C ARG A 26 -7.40 5.08 56.13
N ASN A 27 -6.66 4.74 55.08
CA ASN A 27 -6.76 5.38 53.77
C ASN A 27 -8.08 5.06 53.02
N ASN A 28 -8.86 4.09 53.49
CA ASN A 28 -10.11 3.66 52.85
C ASN A 28 -11.33 3.82 53.77
N ARG A 29 -11.23 4.63 54.84
CA ARG A 29 -12.40 5.00 55.65
C ARG A 29 -13.39 5.84 54.84
N GLY A 30 -14.69 5.59 55.04
CA GLY A 30 -15.78 6.29 54.36
C GLY A 30 -16.02 5.90 52.90
N ILE A 31 -15.34 4.86 52.39
CA ILE A 31 -15.42 4.46 50.98
C ILE A 31 -16.75 3.77 50.60
N ASP A 32 -17.54 3.33 51.58
CA ASP A 32 -18.85 2.68 51.39
C ASP A 32 -19.99 3.68 51.63
N ASP A 33 -20.22 4.60 50.68
CA ASP A 33 -21.24 5.66 50.77
C ASP A 33 -21.19 6.45 52.10
N GLY A 34 -19.97 6.79 52.55
CA GLY A 34 -19.71 7.50 53.80
C GLY A 34 -19.58 6.61 55.04
N LYS A 35 -19.66 5.28 54.88
CA LYS A 35 -19.38 4.28 55.93
C LYS A 35 -18.03 3.60 55.71
N ASP A 36 -17.55 2.97 56.78
CA ASP A 36 -16.32 2.18 56.77
C ASP A 36 -16.62 0.72 56.38
N LEU A 37 -15.76 0.14 55.55
CA LEU A 37 -15.74 -1.29 55.28
C LEU A 37 -15.25 -2.05 56.52
N SER A 38 -15.66 -3.30 56.70
CA SER A 38 -15.25 -4.10 57.86
C SER A 38 -13.72 -4.28 57.91
N GLU A 39 -13.15 -4.11 59.10
CA GLU A 39 -11.69 -4.18 59.27
C GLU A 39 -11.15 -5.57 58.91
N GLU A 40 -11.89 -6.64 59.23
CA GLU A 40 -11.53 -8.01 58.86
C GLU A 40 -11.44 -8.20 57.34
N TYR A 41 -12.39 -7.62 56.58
CA TYR A 41 -12.37 -7.69 55.13
C TYR A 41 -11.17 -6.95 54.55
N MET A 42 -10.91 -5.74 55.04
CA MET A 42 -9.78 -4.91 54.58
C MET A 42 -8.42 -5.52 54.93
N ARG A 43 -8.29 -6.16 56.10
CA ARG A 43 -7.10 -6.92 56.49
C ARG A 43 -6.89 -8.13 55.58
N SER A 44 -7.95 -8.91 55.33
CA SER A 44 -7.86 -10.08 54.43
C SER A 44 -7.47 -9.68 52.99
N LEU A 45 -7.96 -8.53 52.51
CA LEU A 45 -7.64 -8.00 51.20
C LEU A 45 -6.17 -7.56 51.13
N TYR A 46 -5.69 -6.87 52.16
CA TYR A 46 -4.29 -6.44 52.28
C TYR A 46 -3.32 -7.62 52.26
N GLU A 47 -3.59 -8.66 53.07
CA GLU A 47 -2.74 -9.85 53.13
C GLU A 47 -2.68 -10.58 51.78
N ARG A 48 -3.83 -10.72 51.11
CA ARG A 48 -3.92 -11.41 49.82
C ARG A 48 -3.12 -10.71 48.72
N ILE A 49 -3.20 -9.37 48.64
CA ILE A 49 -2.47 -8.58 47.64
C ILE A 49 -0.97 -8.53 47.97
N THR A 50 -0.61 -8.41 49.25
CA THR A 50 0.80 -8.40 49.66
C THR A 50 1.48 -9.75 49.42
N LYS A 51 0.73 -10.87 49.58
CA LYS A 51 1.25 -12.23 49.38
C LYS A 51 1.29 -12.64 47.90
N ASN A 52 0.29 -12.26 47.11
CA ASN A 52 0.17 -12.62 45.70
C ASN A 52 0.10 -11.37 44.82
N GLU A 53 1.18 -11.10 44.09
CA GLU A 53 1.25 -10.00 43.13
C GLU A 53 0.25 -10.17 41.98
N ILE A 54 -0.51 -9.12 41.69
CA ILE A 54 -1.37 -9.05 40.52
C ILE A 54 -0.50 -8.70 39.32
N LYS A 55 -0.12 -9.73 38.54
CA LYS A 55 0.57 -9.56 37.26
C LYS A 55 -0.43 -9.40 36.13
N MET A 56 -0.26 -8.36 35.31
CA MET A 56 -0.93 -8.32 34.02
C MET A 56 -0.26 -9.35 33.10
N LYS A 57 -1.04 -10.03 32.24
CA LYS A 57 -0.43 -10.76 31.11
C LYS A 57 0.38 -9.74 30.31
N ASP A 58 1.63 -10.05 30.02
CA ASP A 58 2.54 -9.19 29.27
C ASP A 58 1.96 -8.87 27.88
N ASP A 59 1.26 -7.75 27.77
CA ASP A 59 1.14 -7.01 26.52
C ASP A 59 2.27 -5.97 26.52
N ASP A 60 3.24 -6.22 25.65
CA ASP A 60 4.50 -5.50 25.41
C ASP A 60 4.29 -4.02 25.03
N LEU A 61 3.92 -3.18 26.01
CA LEU A 61 3.55 -1.77 25.81
C LEU A 61 4.59 -0.76 26.32
N SER A 62 5.74 -1.20 26.84
CA SER A 62 6.70 -0.30 27.52
C SER A 62 7.86 0.25 26.66
N LEU A 63 7.85 0.05 25.33
CA LEU A 63 8.88 0.60 24.42
C LEU A 63 8.45 1.82 23.58
N ARG A 64 7.22 2.34 23.73
CA ARG A 64 6.69 3.38 22.82
C ARG A 64 6.87 4.84 23.24
N GLN A 65 7.44 5.14 24.40
CA GLN A 65 7.36 6.51 24.97
C GLN A 65 8.53 7.46 24.63
N ARG A 66 9.31 7.21 23.57
CA ARG A 66 10.42 8.10 23.19
C ARG A 66 10.45 8.60 21.74
N GLN A 67 9.39 8.41 20.96
CA GLN A 67 9.29 8.95 19.59
C GLN A 67 7.96 9.71 19.39
N SER A 68 7.89 10.90 19.97
CA SER A 68 7.11 12.03 19.46
C SER A 68 8.16 13.00 18.94
N LEU A 69 8.23 13.33 17.66
CA LEU A 69 7.34 14.24 16.95
C LEU A 69 7.31 13.86 15.46
N ASN A 70 6.13 13.62 14.89
CA ASN A 70 5.74 13.94 13.50
C ASN A 70 4.34 13.35 13.24
N SER A 71 3.38 14.24 13.00
CA SER A 71 2.01 13.90 12.63
C SER A 71 2.00 13.23 11.26
N ASN A 72 1.79 11.91 11.23
CA ASN A 72 1.10 11.12 10.19
C ASN A 72 1.14 9.59 10.45
N ARG A 73 1.18 9.15 11.71
CA ARG A 73 1.07 7.72 12.07
C ARG A 73 -0.32 7.40 12.61
N ILE A 74 -1.30 7.19 11.73
CA ILE A 74 -2.68 6.87 12.16
C ILE A 74 -2.96 5.37 12.24
N LEU A 75 -2.19 4.48 11.62
CA LEU A 75 -2.38 3.03 11.79
C LEU A 75 -1.01 2.35 11.73
N GLY A 76 -0.75 1.37 12.59
CA GLY A 76 0.50 0.60 12.71
C GLY A 76 0.86 -0.26 11.49
N LEU A 77 0.50 0.20 10.29
CA LEU A 77 0.80 -0.38 8.99
C LEU A 77 2.28 -0.30 8.65
N ASP A 78 3.04 0.68 9.14
CA ASP A 78 4.48 0.77 8.83
C ASP A 78 5.27 -0.45 9.32
N SER A 79 4.91 -1.03 10.46
CA SER A 79 5.55 -2.26 10.96
C SER A 79 5.11 -3.50 10.18
N ILE A 80 3.85 -3.58 9.73
CA ILE A 80 3.35 -4.71 8.94
C ILE A 80 3.86 -4.63 7.49
N LEU A 81 3.93 -3.43 6.91
CA LEU A 81 4.48 -3.19 5.58
C LEU A 81 6.00 -3.34 5.55
N ASN A 82 6.73 -2.97 6.61
CA ASN A 82 8.17 -3.21 6.69
C ASN A 82 8.52 -4.69 6.92
N ILE A 83 7.65 -5.46 7.59
CA ILE A 83 7.81 -6.92 7.67
C ILE A 83 7.56 -7.58 6.30
N VAL A 84 6.63 -7.03 5.51
CA VAL A 84 6.25 -7.57 4.18
C VAL A 84 7.17 -7.07 3.05
N ILE A 85 7.94 -6.00 3.25
CA ILE A 85 8.86 -5.45 2.25
C ILE A 85 10.23 -5.26 2.90
N ARG A 86 11.05 -6.33 2.92
CA ARG A 86 12.49 -6.21 3.24
C ARG A 86 13.13 -5.25 2.24
N LYS A 87 13.39 -4.02 2.67
CA LYS A 87 14.33 -3.11 2.00
C LYS A 87 15.69 -3.79 2.05
N ARG A 88 16.17 -4.21 0.88
CA ARG A 88 17.48 -4.83 0.66
C ARG A 88 18.58 -3.84 1.07
N GLY A 89 19.18 -4.07 2.24
CA GLY A 89 20.40 -3.39 2.69
C GLY A 89 20.27 -2.79 4.08
N GLU A 90 20.58 -3.59 5.11
CA GLU A 90 21.33 -3.25 6.34
C GLU A 90 21.17 -4.41 7.34
N ASP A 91 22.06 -5.39 7.21
CA ASP A 91 22.17 -6.52 8.13
C ASP A 91 22.91 -6.07 9.40
N SER A 92 22.21 -5.96 10.54
CA SER A 92 22.86 -6.12 11.87
C SER A 92 21.93 -6.31 13.08
N TYR A 93 20.59 -6.30 12.97
CA TYR A 93 19.70 -6.47 14.14
C TYR A 93 18.46 -7.34 13.85
N MET A 94 18.62 -8.48 13.16
CA MET A 94 17.49 -9.25 12.64
C MET A 94 17.40 -10.72 13.08
N GLU A 95 18.09 -11.14 14.14
CA GLU A 95 18.00 -12.54 14.59
C GLU A 95 16.78 -12.79 15.50
N THR A 96 16.34 -11.79 16.28
CA THR A 96 15.20 -11.93 17.20
C THR A 96 13.83 -11.72 16.54
N SER A 97 13.78 -11.03 15.39
CA SER A 97 12.52 -10.74 14.68
C SER A 97 12.05 -11.90 13.81
N ASP A 98 12.96 -12.59 13.12
CA ASP A 98 12.62 -13.76 12.31
C ASP A 98 12.10 -14.91 13.19
N ASP A 99 12.68 -15.06 14.40
CA ASP A 99 12.26 -16.08 15.36
C ASP A 99 10.89 -15.77 15.98
N LEU A 100 10.55 -14.49 16.15
CA LEU A 100 9.22 -14.04 16.59
C LEU A 100 8.16 -14.25 15.49
N ILE A 101 8.49 -13.93 14.23
CA ILE A 101 7.62 -14.16 13.07
C ILE A 101 7.37 -15.65 12.89
N ARG A 102 8.40 -16.48 13.04
CA ARG A 102 8.30 -17.93 12.99
C ARG A 102 7.41 -18.48 14.11
N ARG A 103 7.58 -18.02 15.35
CA ARG A 103 6.69 -18.39 16.47
C ARG A 103 5.26 -17.95 16.25
N MET A 104 5.03 -16.76 15.72
CA MET A 104 3.69 -16.28 15.37
C MET A 104 3.06 -17.17 14.30
N GLN A 105 3.78 -17.48 13.22
CA GLN A 105 3.32 -18.37 12.15
C GLN A 105 3.05 -19.80 12.65
N GLU A 106 3.93 -20.34 13.51
CA GLU A 106 3.76 -21.66 14.14
C GLU A 106 2.53 -21.68 15.06
N GLN A 107 2.31 -20.64 15.86
CA GLN A 107 1.11 -20.50 16.70
C GLN A 107 -0.18 -20.34 15.88
N PHE A 108 -0.14 -19.62 14.76
CA PHE A 108 -1.27 -19.57 13.80
C PHE A 108 -1.54 -20.96 13.20
N LYS A 109 -0.51 -21.72 12.87
CA LYS A 109 -0.61 -23.06 12.29
C LYS A 109 -1.09 -24.10 13.29
N GLU A 110 -0.68 -24.01 14.56
CA GLU A 110 -1.19 -24.84 15.66
C GLU A 110 -2.65 -24.53 16.00
N LYS A 111 -3.04 -23.26 16.03
CA LYS A 111 -4.44 -22.85 16.24
C LYS A 111 -5.34 -23.26 15.08
N ALA A 112 -4.82 -23.27 13.85
CA ALA A 112 -5.54 -23.77 12.69
C ALA A 112 -5.73 -25.31 12.71
N ARG A 113 -4.86 -26.07 13.37
CA ARG A 113 -4.95 -27.53 13.49
C ARG A 113 -5.90 -28.02 14.58
N LYS A 114 -6.25 -27.17 15.55
CA LYS A 114 -7.15 -27.50 16.66
C LYS A 114 -8.43 -26.70 16.57
N SER A 115 -9.36 -27.13 15.72
CA SER A 115 -10.80 -27.01 15.96
C SER A 115 -11.52 -27.83 14.90
N GLU A 116 -12.31 -28.84 15.33
CA GLU A 116 -13.57 -29.15 14.64
C GLU A 116 -14.36 -27.84 14.61
N SER A 117 -14.16 -27.05 13.57
CA SER A 117 -14.80 -25.76 13.42
C SER A 117 -16.20 -26.02 12.91
N ALA A 118 -17.20 -25.84 13.78
CA ALA A 118 -18.57 -25.71 13.31
C ALA A 118 -18.64 -24.46 12.42
N TYR A 119 -18.78 -24.66 11.11
CA TYR A 119 -18.95 -23.56 10.16
C TYR A 119 -20.40 -23.10 10.21
N TYR A 120 -20.60 -21.84 10.59
CA TYR A 120 -21.90 -21.19 10.51
C TYR A 120 -21.91 -20.30 9.26
N SER A 121 -22.87 -20.54 8.37
CA SER A 121 -23.09 -19.66 7.23
C SER A 121 -23.82 -18.41 7.72
N ALA A 122 -23.17 -17.25 7.62
CA ALA A 122 -23.80 -15.97 7.87
C ALA A 122 -24.28 -15.37 6.53
N THR A 123 -25.57 -15.07 6.44
CA THR A 123 -26.18 -14.42 5.26
C THR A 123 -26.30 -12.90 5.42
N ASP A 124 -26.07 -12.37 6.62
CA ASP A 124 -26.19 -10.94 6.93
C ASP A 124 -24.89 -10.19 6.57
N ALA A 125 -25.03 -9.15 5.75
CA ALA A 125 -23.94 -8.28 5.34
C ALA A 125 -23.28 -7.52 6.52
N VAL A 126 -24.02 -7.27 7.61
CA VAL A 126 -23.49 -6.64 8.82
C VAL A 126 -22.47 -7.56 9.50
N ILE A 127 -22.79 -8.85 9.60
CA ILE A 127 -21.88 -9.85 10.19
C ILE A 127 -20.64 -9.99 9.31
N LEU A 128 -20.82 -10.05 7.99
CA LEU A 128 -19.70 -10.10 7.04
C LEU A 128 -18.74 -8.93 7.25
N ARG A 129 -19.24 -7.73 7.58
CA ARG A 129 -18.40 -6.55 7.79
C ARG A 129 -17.45 -6.75 8.96
N PHE A 130 -17.97 -7.20 10.10
CA PHE A 130 -17.17 -7.48 11.28
C PHE A 130 -16.18 -8.62 11.04
N MET A 131 -16.55 -9.64 10.28
CA MET A 131 -15.64 -10.71 9.90
C MET A 131 -14.45 -10.15 9.10
N ILE A 132 -14.72 -9.34 8.08
CA ILE A 132 -13.67 -8.70 7.25
C ILE A 132 -12.81 -7.73 8.08
N GLU A 133 -13.40 -6.96 9.01
CA GLU A 133 -12.65 -6.06 9.89
C GLU A 133 -11.58 -6.79 10.72
N VAL A 134 -11.81 -8.06 11.06
CA VAL A 134 -10.85 -8.89 11.80
C VAL A 134 -9.86 -9.60 10.87
N CYS A 135 -10.32 -10.12 9.73
CA CYS A 135 -9.50 -11.00 8.88
C CYS A 135 -8.75 -10.29 7.75
N TRP A 136 -9.02 -9.02 7.44
CA TRP A 136 -8.43 -8.34 6.27
C TRP A 136 -6.89 -8.30 6.30
N ALA A 137 -6.26 -8.07 7.46
CA ALA A 137 -4.80 -7.99 7.56
C ALA A 137 -4.13 -9.38 7.41
N PRO A 138 -4.60 -10.45 8.08
CA PRO A 138 -4.17 -11.81 7.77
C PRO A 138 -4.39 -12.23 6.31
N MET A 139 -5.53 -11.86 5.72
CA MET A 139 -5.80 -12.10 4.29
C MET A 139 -4.78 -11.38 3.40
N LEU A 140 -4.52 -10.10 3.68
CA LEU A 140 -3.54 -9.31 2.95
C LEU A 140 -2.15 -9.96 2.99
N ALA A 141 -1.73 -10.43 4.16
CA ALA A 141 -0.46 -11.15 4.31
C ALA A 141 -0.47 -12.50 3.56
N ALA A 142 -1.56 -13.25 3.66
CA ALA A 142 -1.73 -14.55 2.99
C ALA A 142 -1.73 -14.43 1.46
N PHE A 143 -2.16 -13.29 0.90
CA PHE A 143 -2.06 -13.05 -0.54
C PHE A 143 -0.71 -12.46 -0.94
N SER A 144 -0.15 -11.56 -0.13
CA SER A 144 1.09 -10.86 -0.47
C SER A 144 2.32 -11.76 -0.38
N VAL A 145 2.45 -12.56 0.68
CA VAL A 145 3.66 -13.36 0.91
C VAL A 145 3.86 -14.44 -0.17
N PRO A 146 2.86 -15.28 -0.49
CA PRO A 146 3.03 -16.28 -1.53
C PRO A 146 3.17 -15.66 -2.92
N LEU A 147 2.53 -14.52 -3.19
CA LEU A 147 2.69 -13.79 -4.45
C LEU A 147 4.12 -13.23 -4.62
N ASP A 148 4.79 -12.87 -3.52
CA ASP A 148 6.17 -12.41 -3.60
C ASP A 148 7.18 -13.56 -3.74
N GLN A 149 6.99 -14.63 -2.96
CA GLN A 149 7.93 -15.73 -2.84
C GLN A 149 7.81 -16.81 -3.93
N SER A 150 6.64 -16.93 -4.55
CA SER A 150 6.37 -18.02 -5.50
C SER A 150 6.46 -17.53 -6.94
N ASP A 151 7.11 -18.32 -7.79
CA ASP A 151 7.10 -18.15 -9.25
C ASP A 151 6.10 -19.10 -9.95
N ASP A 152 5.30 -19.85 -9.19
CA ASP A 152 4.27 -20.77 -9.70
C ASP A 152 3.03 -20.01 -10.16
N GLU A 153 2.63 -20.21 -11.41
CA GLU A 153 1.45 -19.60 -12.04
C GLU A 153 0.15 -19.88 -11.29
N VAL A 154 -0.02 -21.08 -10.74
CA VAL A 154 -1.23 -21.44 -10.00
C VAL A 154 -1.33 -20.63 -8.71
N ILE A 155 -0.23 -20.52 -7.96
CA ILE A 155 -0.17 -19.75 -6.71
C ILE A 155 -0.38 -18.27 -7.00
N MET A 156 0.30 -17.73 -8.01
CA MET A 156 0.14 -16.33 -8.43
C MET A 156 -1.31 -16.01 -8.79
N SER A 157 -1.93 -16.87 -9.62
CA SER A 157 -3.33 -16.68 -10.03
C SER A 157 -4.28 -16.68 -8.83
N LEU A 158 -4.10 -17.61 -7.89
CA LEU A 158 -4.96 -17.72 -6.70
C LEU A 158 -4.79 -16.51 -5.76
N CYS A 159 -3.57 -16.02 -5.57
CA CYS A 159 -3.30 -14.83 -4.74
C CYS A 159 -3.92 -13.58 -5.37
N LEU A 160 -3.77 -13.38 -6.68
CA LEU A 160 -4.35 -12.25 -7.40
C LEU A 160 -5.88 -12.30 -7.42
N GLU A 161 -6.44 -13.49 -7.53
CA GLU A 161 -7.88 -13.72 -7.41
C GLU A 161 -8.37 -13.41 -5.98
N GLY A 162 -7.59 -13.76 -4.96
CA GLY A 162 -7.81 -13.37 -3.58
C GLY A 162 -7.80 -11.85 -3.38
N PHE A 163 -6.83 -11.14 -3.97
CA PHE A 163 -6.82 -9.67 -4.00
C PHE A 163 -8.06 -9.10 -4.66
N ARG A 164 -8.44 -9.62 -5.84
CA ARG A 164 -9.63 -9.18 -6.59
C ARG A 164 -10.89 -9.29 -5.74
N TYR A 165 -11.15 -10.45 -5.12
CA TYR A 165 -12.33 -10.63 -4.28
C TYR A 165 -12.29 -9.81 -2.99
N ALA A 166 -11.13 -9.68 -2.34
CA ALA A 166 -10.99 -8.85 -1.15
C ALA A 166 -11.26 -7.37 -1.44
N ILE A 167 -10.77 -6.86 -2.58
CA ILE A 167 -11.03 -5.49 -3.03
C ILE A 167 -12.51 -5.33 -3.37
N HIS A 168 -13.13 -6.29 -4.06
CA HIS A 168 -14.56 -6.24 -4.37
C HIS A 168 -15.41 -6.12 -3.10
N VAL A 169 -15.22 -7.04 -2.14
CA VAL A 169 -15.99 -7.05 -0.88
C VAL A 169 -15.77 -5.77 -0.09
N THR A 170 -14.52 -5.34 0.09
CA THR A 170 -14.23 -4.10 0.85
C THR A 170 -14.74 -2.85 0.15
N SER A 171 -14.80 -2.83 -1.19
CA SER A 171 -15.35 -1.73 -1.98
C SER A 171 -16.87 -1.65 -1.85
N VAL A 172 -17.58 -2.76 -2.07
CA VAL A 172 -19.05 -2.82 -1.96
C VAL A 172 -19.52 -2.47 -0.55
N MET A 173 -18.77 -2.89 0.48
CA MET A 173 -19.09 -2.61 1.89
C MET A 173 -18.62 -1.23 2.36
N SER A 174 -18.08 -0.38 1.47
CA SER A 174 -17.58 0.96 1.77
C SER A 174 -16.50 1.00 2.87
N MET A 175 -15.69 -0.05 2.97
CA MET A 175 -14.59 -0.19 3.92
C MET A 175 -13.32 0.47 3.37
N LYS A 176 -13.30 1.82 3.36
CA LYS A 176 -12.28 2.63 2.68
C LYS A 176 -10.84 2.24 3.04
N THR A 177 -10.52 2.16 4.34
CA THR A 177 -9.16 1.84 4.81
C THR A 177 -8.68 0.48 4.31
N GLN A 178 -9.54 -0.54 4.39
CA GLN A 178 -9.20 -1.90 4.00
C GLN A 178 -9.05 -2.00 2.49
N ARG A 179 -10.00 -1.42 1.73
CA ARG A 179 -9.94 -1.33 0.27
C ARG A 179 -8.63 -0.70 -0.18
N ASP A 180 -8.31 0.48 0.34
CA ASP A 180 -7.14 1.24 -0.08
C ASP A 180 -5.84 0.50 0.28
N ALA A 181 -5.81 -0.23 1.40
CA ALA A 181 -4.68 -1.08 1.75
C ALA A 181 -4.48 -2.24 0.76
N PHE A 182 -5.55 -2.97 0.40
CA PHE A 182 -5.47 -4.03 -0.60
C PHE A 182 -5.05 -3.49 -1.99
N VAL A 183 -5.66 -2.40 -2.44
CA VAL A 183 -5.34 -1.76 -3.73
C VAL A 183 -3.90 -1.25 -3.74
N THR A 184 -3.44 -0.60 -2.68
CA THR A 184 -2.04 -0.13 -2.55
C THR A 184 -1.06 -1.29 -2.58
N SER A 185 -1.37 -2.39 -1.91
CA SER A 185 -0.51 -3.57 -1.92
C SER A 185 -0.42 -4.20 -3.30
N LEU A 186 -1.56 -4.36 -3.99
CA LEU A 186 -1.60 -4.86 -5.37
C LEU A 186 -0.86 -3.91 -6.34
N ALA A 187 -1.00 -2.61 -6.16
CA ALA A 187 -0.27 -1.59 -6.94
C ALA A 187 1.25 -1.74 -6.78
N LYS A 188 1.76 -2.05 -5.58
CA LYS A 188 3.19 -2.31 -5.36
C LYS A 188 3.68 -3.55 -6.11
N PHE A 189 2.87 -4.61 -6.17
CA PHE A 189 3.18 -5.83 -6.94
C PHE A 189 3.24 -5.62 -8.46
N THR A 190 2.84 -4.47 -9.00
CA THR A 190 3.07 -4.17 -10.42
C THR A 190 4.52 -3.82 -10.75
N SER A 191 5.34 -3.48 -9.73
CA SER A 191 6.75 -3.07 -9.88
C SER A 191 7.04 -2.02 -10.99
N LEU A 192 6.05 -1.20 -11.36
CA LEU A 192 6.19 -0.20 -12.43
C LEU A 192 7.19 0.93 -12.12
N HIS A 193 7.75 0.96 -10.90
CA HIS A 193 8.81 1.87 -10.50
C HIS A 193 10.21 1.35 -10.82
N SER A 194 10.37 0.04 -11.06
CA SER A 194 11.64 -0.60 -11.41
C SER A 194 11.44 -1.50 -12.64
N PRO A 195 11.59 -0.97 -13.87
CA PRO A 195 11.38 -1.75 -15.09
C PRO A 195 12.40 -2.88 -15.30
N ALA A 196 13.54 -2.81 -14.59
CA ALA A 196 14.56 -3.86 -14.58
C ALA A 196 14.09 -5.15 -13.86
N ASP A 197 13.15 -5.03 -12.90
CA ASP A 197 12.68 -6.14 -12.06
C ASP A 197 11.33 -6.70 -12.51
N ILE A 198 10.78 -6.24 -13.65
CA ILE A 198 9.50 -6.70 -14.16
C ILE A 198 9.60 -8.16 -14.59
N LYS A 199 8.77 -9.00 -13.97
CA LYS A 199 8.57 -10.42 -14.26
C LYS A 199 7.12 -10.70 -14.66
N GLN A 200 6.83 -11.95 -15.03
CA GLN A 200 5.47 -12.38 -15.40
C GLN A 200 4.44 -12.13 -14.28
N LYS A 201 4.83 -12.26 -13.00
CA LYS A 201 3.97 -11.95 -11.85
C LYS A 201 3.45 -10.51 -11.84
N ASN A 202 4.31 -9.57 -12.24
CA ASN A 202 3.96 -8.16 -12.32
C ASN A 202 2.96 -7.90 -13.45
N ILE A 203 3.10 -8.60 -14.59
CA ILE A 203 2.14 -8.56 -15.69
C ILE A 203 0.76 -9.05 -15.25
N TYR A 204 0.70 -10.15 -14.50
CA TYR A 204 -0.57 -10.63 -13.93
C TYR A 204 -1.17 -9.65 -12.93
N ALA A 205 -0.35 -9.01 -12.09
CA ALA A 205 -0.82 -7.95 -11.17
C ALA A 205 -1.40 -6.74 -11.94
N ILE A 206 -0.76 -6.32 -13.04
CA ILE A 206 -1.27 -5.24 -13.89
C ILE A 206 -2.62 -5.63 -14.49
N LYS A 207 -2.76 -6.84 -15.04
CA LYS A 207 -4.04 -7.35 -15.57
C LYS A 207 -5.13 -7.39 -14.48
N ALA A 208 -4.77 -7.79 -13.26
CA ALA A 208 -5.69 -7.80 -12.13
C ALA A 208 -6.18 -6.39 -11.77
N ILE A 209 -5.31 -5.37 -11.78
CA ILE A 209 -5.69 -3.97 -11.56
C ILE A 209 -6.69 -3.49 -12.61
N VAL A 210 -6.46 -3.78 -13.89
CA VAL A 210 -7.40 -3.40 -14.96
C VAL A 210 -8.75 -4.09 -14.77
N ARG A 211 -8.75 -5.36 -14.38
CA ARG A 211 -9.98 -6.11 -14.09
C ARG A 211 -10.75 -5.54 -12.90
N ILE A 212 -10.07 -5.11 -11.84
CA ILE A 212 -10.69 -4.45 -10.68
C ILE A 212 -11.31 -3.11 -11.08
N ALA A 213 -10.60 -2.29 -11.87
CA ALA A 213 -11.16 -1.05 -12.43
C ALA A 213 -12.41 -1.35 -13.30
N ASP A 214 -12.36 -2.50 -13.97
CA ASP A 214 -13.43 -3.22 -14.66
C ASP A 214 -14.77 -3.29 -13.89
N GLU A 215 -14.67 -4.06 -12.81
CA GLU A 215 -15.76 -4.64 -12.03
C GLU A 215 -16.21 -3.72 -10.90
N ASP A 216 -15.28 -3.05 -10.23
CA ASP A 216 -15.51 -2.27 -9.00
C ASP A 216 -15.50 -0.75 -9.22
N GLY A 217 -15.45 -0.30 -10.47
CA GLY A 217 -15.28 1.12 -10.83
C GLY A 217 -16.16 2.11 -10.07
N ASN A 218 -17.39 1.70 -9.74
CA ASN A 218 -18.38 2.51 -9.02
C ASN A 218 -18.11 2.67 -7.51
N TYR A 219 -17.27 1.82 -6.92
CA TYR A 219 -17.09 1.69 -5.47
C TYR A 219 -15.65 1.99 -5.01
N LEU A 220 -14.73 2.23 -5.95
CA LEU A 220 -13.32 2.46 -5.67
C LEU A 220 -13.01 3.79 -4.99
N GLN A 221 -13.82 4.84 -5.22
CA GLN A 221 -13.63 6.17 -4.60
C GLN A 221 -12.16 6.65 -4.74
N GLU A 222 -11.51 7.07 -3.65
CA GLU A 222 -10.12 7.55 -3.63
C GLU A 222 -9.09 6.49 -4.09
N ALA A 223 -9.43 5.20 -4.04
CA ALA A 223 -8.54 4.13 -4.54
C ALA A 223 -8.27 4.23 -6.05
N TRP A 224 -9.10 4.98 -6.79
CA TRP A 224 -8.85 5.31 -8.20
C TRP A 224 -7.47 5.96 -8.41
N GLU A 225 -6.96 6.71 -7.43
CA GLU A 225 -5.64 7.33 -7.52
C GLU A 225 -4.53 6.30 -7.71
N HIS A 226 -4.56 5.22 -6.93
CA HIS A 226 -3.55 4.16 -7.01
C HIS A 226 -3.62 3.43 -8.36
N ILE A 227 -4.84 3.17 -8.84
CA ILE A 227 -5.08 2.50 -10.12
C ILE A 227 -4.60 3.38 -11.28
N LEU A 228 -5.02 4.66 -11.33
CA LEU A 228 -4.65 5.58 -12.39
C LEU A 228 -3.15 5.91 -12.38
N THR A 229 -2.52 5.94 -11.19
CA THR A 229 -1.06 6.04 -11.09
C THR A 229 -0.38 4.83 -11.73
N CYS A 230 -0.91 3.61 -11.52
CA CYS A 230 -0.39 2.42 -12.19
C CYS A 230 -0.58 2.49 -13.70
N VAL A 231 -1.75 2.92 -14.18
CA VAL A 231 -2.03 3.10 -15.62
C VAL A 231 -1.06 4.10 -16.25
N SER A 232 -0.87 5.26 -15.61
CA SER A 232 0.07 6.30 -16.05
C SER A 232 1.51 5.79 -16.12
N ARG A 233 1.98 5.04 -15.11
CA ARG A 233 3.34 4.49 -15.10
C ARG A 233 3.52 3.38 -16.13
N PHE A 234 2.51 2.52 -16.30
CA PHE A 234 2.51 1.50 -17.33
C PHE A 234 2.64 2.12 -18.72
N GLU A 235 1.85 3.17 -19.00
CA GLU A 235 1.86 3.78 -20.32
C GLU A 235 3.23 4.39 -20.66
N HIS A 236 3.86 5.05 -19.69
CA HIS A 236 5.20 5.58 -19.89
C HIS A 236 6.24 4.48 -20.14
N LEU A 237 6.19 3.38 -19.41
CA LEU A 237 7.07 2.23 -19.69
C LEU A 237 6.75 1.58 -21.04
N TYR A 238 5.48 1.53 -21.43
CA TYR A 238 5.06 0.99 -22.71
C TYR A 238 5.58 1.85 -23.89
N LEU A 239 5.40 3.17 -23.83
CA LEU A 239 5.96 4.12 -24.82
C LEU A 239 7.48 4.05 -24.90
N LEU A 240 8.14 3.90 -23.75
CA LEU A 240 9.58 3.68 -23.69
C LEU A 240 9.99 2.39 -24.41
N GLY A 241 9.22 1.31 -24.24
CA GLY A 241 9.41 0.04 -24.95
C GLY A 241 9.19 0.13 -26.46
N GLU A 242 8.32 1.03 -26.91
CA GLU A 242 8.11 1.34 -28.33
C GLU A 242 9.18 2.29 -28.91
N GLY A 243 9.89 3.02 -28.06
CA GLY A 243 10.91 4.00 -28.44
C GLY A 243 10.31 5.35 -28.85
N ALA A 244 9.13 5.69 -28.32
CA ALA A 244 8.51 6.99 -28.52
C ALA A 244 9.32 8.11 -27.81
N PRO A 245 9.43 9.31 -28.41
CA PRO A 245 10.08 10.44 -27.76
C PRO A 245 9.27 10.87 -26.51
N PRO A 246 9.93 11.21 -25.38
CA PRO A 246 9.23 11.68 -24.18
C PRO A 246 8.45 12.97 -24.44
N ASP A 247 7.31 13.13 -23.78
CA ASP A 247 6.47 14.34 -23.83
C ASP A 247 7.26 15.62 -23.46
N ALA A 248 8.33 15.50 -22.67
CA ALA A 248 9.23 16.61 -22.35
C ALA A 248 9.85 17.28 -23.59
N THR A 249 9.95 16.57 -24.72
CA THR A 249 10.39 17.16 -26.01
C THR A 249 9.42 18.22 -26.53
N PHE A 250 8.14 18.16 -26.15
CA PHE A 250 7.14 19.18 -26.46
C PHE A 250 7.33 20.46 -25.64
N PHE A 251 7.90 20.35 -24.43
CA PHE A 251 8.16 21.46 -23.52
C PHE A 251 9.58 22.03 -23.62
N ALA A 252 10.46 21.37 -24.37
CA ALA A 252 11.79 21.88 -24.67
C ALA A 252 11.65 23.11 -25.59
N ILE A 253 11.74 24.30 -24.99
CA ILE A 253 11.88 25.56 -25.72
C ILE A 253 13.15 25.42 -26.58
N PRO A 254 13.09 25.61 -27.91
CA PRO A 254 14.30 25.63 -28.72
C PRO A 254 15.13 26.84 -28.26
N GLN A 255 16.21 26.57 -27.51
CA GLN A 255 17.24 27.57 -27.32
C GLN A 255 17.86 27.85 -28.68
N SER A 256 17.86 29.12 -29.03
CA SER A 256 18.31 29.68 -30.29
C SER A 256 19.71 29.22 -30.68
N ASP A 257 19.79 28.29 -31.64
CA ASP A 257 20.85 28.34 -32.64
C ASP A 257 20.50 29.42 -33.65
N HIS A 258 21.27 30.51 -33.62
CA HIS A 258 21.37 31.43 -34.74
C HIS A 258 21.91 30.65 -35.95
N GLU A 259 21.06 30.34 -36.94
CA GLU A 259 21.20 30.76 -38.33
C GLU A 259 20.18 30.11 -39.29
N LYS A 260 19.42 30.99 -39.96
CA LYS A 260 18.90 30.89 -41.34
C LYS A 260 17.80 29.87 -41.69
N SER A 261 16.57 30.35 -41.49
CA SER A 261 15.50 30.48 -42.49
C SER A 261 15.15 29.30 -43.42
N ARG A 262 14.02 28.64 -43.13
CA ARG A 262 12.77 28.66 -43.94
C ARG A 262 11.87 27.52 -43.45
N LEU A 263 10.80 27.85 -42.73
CA LEU A 263 9.73 26.88 -42.47
C LEU A 263 8.41 27.44 -42.97
N ALA A 264 7.98 26.83 -44.07
CA ALA A 264 6.61 26.90 -44.55
C ALA A 264 5.69 26.13 -43.60
N LYS A 265 4.44 26.58 -43.55
CA LYS A 265 3.32 26.03 -42.77
C LYS A 265 3.08 24.53 -43.07
N SER A 266 2.99 23.70 -42.02
CA SER A 266 2.19 22.46 -41.92
C SER A 266 2.26 21.97 -40.46
N SER A 267 1.24 22.06 -39.61
CA SER A 267 0.08 21.16 -39.55
C SER A 267 0.30 19.85 -40.30
N ILE A 268 0.97 18.88 -39.65
CA ILE A 268 0.82 17.43 -39.77
C ILE A 268 1.86 16.79 -38.81
N LEU A 269 1.40 15.86 -37.99
CA LEU A 269 2.20 15.03 -37.08
C LEU A 269 3.39 14.37 -37.81
N PRO A 270 4.61 14.33 -37.24
CA PRO A 270 5.66 13.51 -37.83
C PRO A 270 5.40 12.04 -37.54
N LEU A 271 4.92 11.31 -38.54
CA LEU A 271 4.88 9.85 -38.57
C LEU A 271 6.33 9.31 -38.52
N LEU A 272 6.67 8.72 -37.37
CA LEU A 272 7.97 8.16 -37.04
C LEU A 272 8.15 6.79 -37.72
N ASN A 273 8.91 6.75 -38.80
CA ASN A 273 9.37 5.50 -39.42
C ASN A 273 10.87 5.35 -39.16
N LYS A 274 11.25 4.86 -37.96
CA LYS A 274 12.61 4.41 -37.66
C LYS A 274 12.60 3.29 -36.60
N LYS A 275 12.08 2.13 -37.01
CA LYS A 275 12.14 0.87 -36.25
C LYS A 275 13.61 0.47 -36.04
N GLY A 276 14.07 0.45 -34.79
CA GLY A 276 15.29 -0.27 -34.39
C GLY A 276 16.22 0.48 -33.43
N ALA A 277 16.63 1.71 -33.75
CA ALA A 277 17.70 2.39 -32.99
C ALA A 277 17.22 3.15 -31.73
N GLY A 278 15.94 3.55 -31.69
CA GLY A 278 15.37 4.30 -30.55
C GLY A 278 15.27 3.48 -29.27
N LYS A 279 14.90 2.20 -29.36
CA LYS A 279 14.68 1.32 -28.19
C LYS A 279 15.91 1.26 -27.27
N ILE A 280 17.12 1.22 -27.84
CA ILE A 280 18.39 1.09 -27.11
C ILE A 280 18.81 2.43 -26.46
N GLN A 281 18.63 3.55 -27.17
CA GLN A 281 18.99 4.87 -26.65
C GLN A 281 18.08 5.33 -25.50
N TYR A 282 16.77 5.04 -25.58
CA TYR A 282 15.80 5.41 -24.54
C TYR A 282 15.80 4.42 -23.36
N ALA A 283 15.99 3.12 -23.61
CA ALA A 283 16.23 2.15 -22.54
C ALA A 283 17.48 2.52 -21.68
N ALA A 284 18.54 3.01 -22.31
CA ALA A 284 19.73 3.53 -21.62
C ALA A 284 19.44 4.78 -20.75
N ALA A 285 18.40 5.56 -21.04
CA ALA A 285 17.98 6.69 -20.21
C ALA A 285 17.17 6.24 -18.99
N ALA A 286 16.36 5.18 -19.13
CA ALA A 286 15.59 4.60 -18.03
C ALA A 286 16.47 3.85 -17.01
N VAL A 287 17.46 3.07 -17.47
CA VAL A 287 18.42 2.41 -16.55
C VAL A 287 19.26 3.43 -15.78
N ARG A 288 19.65 4.54 -16.42
CA ARG A 288 20.39 5.63 -15.76
C ARG A 288 19.59 6.39 -14.70
N ARG A 289 18.27 6.23 -14.65
CA ARG A 289 17.36 6.96 -13.73
C ARG A 289 16.77 6.09 -12.61
N GLY A 290 17.15 4.82 -12.51
CA GLY A 290 16.68 3.91 -11.45
C GLY A 290 17.32 4.16 -10.08
N SER A 291 17.04 5.30 -9.44
CA SER A 291 17.09 5.48 -7.97
C SER A 291 16.67 6.92 -7.64
N TYR A 292 15.50 7.09 -7.04
CA TYR A 292 14.93 8.42 -6.73
C TYR A 292 15.27 8.93 -5.32
N ASP A 293 16.30 8.42 -4.64
CA ASP A 293 16.49 8.74 -3.21
C ASP A 293 17.94 8.96 -2.71
N SER A 294 18.90 9.32 -3.57
CA SER A 294 20.22 9.73 -3.09
C SER A 294 20.68 11.06 -3.67
N ALA A 295 20.63 12.09 -2.83
CA ALA A 295 21.43 13.28 -2.99
C ALA A 295 22.92 12.90 -3.02
N GLY A 296 23.62 13.34 -4.06
CA GLY A 296 25.08 13.43 -4.07
C GLY A 296 25.83 12.21 -4.59
N ILE A 297 26.65 12.49 -5.61
CA ILE A 297 27.86 11.82 -6.10
C ILE A 297 27.68 11.27 -7.52
N GLY A 298 28.33 11.97 -8.46
CA GLY A 298 28.45 11.57 -9.85
C GLY A 298 29.16 10.23 -9.97
N GLY A 299 28.46 9.25 -10.55
CA GLY A 299 29.02 7.99 -11.00
C GLY A 299 28.40 7.66 -12.35
N SER A 300 29.19 7.76 -13.42
CA SER A 300 28.81 7.21 -14.73
C SER A 300 28.87 5.68 -14.66
N ALA A 301 27.79 5.03 -14.25
CA ALA A 301 27.67 3.59 -14.41
C ALA A 301 27.50 3.28 -15.90
N SER A 302 28.47 2.59 -16.51
CA SER A 302 28.28 2.01 -17.84
C SER A 302 27.25 0.89 -17.71
N VAL A 303 26.05 1.12 -18.23
CA VAL A 303 25.03 0.07 -18.35
C VAL A 303 25.58 -1.04 -19.23
N THR A 304 25.61 -2.27 -18.74
CA THR A 304 26.11 -3.41 -19.51
C THR A 304 25.14 -3.75 -20.64
N SER A 305 25.65 -4.30 -21.75
CA SER A 305 24.81 -4.70 -22.90
C SER A 305 23.77 -5.76 -22.51
N GLU A 306 24.03 -6.54 -21.46
CA GLU A 306 23.16 -7.60 -20.95
C GLU A 306 21.97 -7.03 -20.15
N GLU A 307 22.20 -6.06 -19.27
CA GLU A 307 21.15 -5.33 -18.56
C GLU A 307 20.20 -4.61 -19.54
N MET A 308 20.74 -4.09 -20.63
CA MET A 308 19.96 -3.42 -21.67
C MET A 308 19.11 -4.40 -22.48
N SER A 309 19.63 -5.59 -22.78
CA SER A 309 18.86 -6.66 -23.44
C SER A 309 17.74 -7.18 -22.53
N ASN A 310 18.02 -7.35 -21.24
CA ASN A 310 17.04 -7.78 -20.24
C ASN A 310 15.93 -6.74 -20.07
N LEU A 311 16.27 -5.45 -20.01
CA LEU A 311 15.27 -4.38 -19.96
C LEU A 311 14.37 -4.38 -21.20
N VAL A 312 14.94 -4.51 -22.41
CA VAL A 312 14.15 -4.58 -23.64
C VAL A 312 13.21 -5.79 -23.63
N SER A 313 13.69 -6.95 -23.14
CA SER A 313 12.86 -8.13 -22.96
C SER A 313 11.70 -7.88 -21.98
N ASN A 314 11.98 -7.29 -20.82
CA ASN A 314 10.97 -6.95 -19.81
C ASN A 314 9.93 -5.96 -20.34
N LEU A 315 10.35 -4.96 -21.11
CA LEU A 315 9.46 -3.99 -21.74
C LEU A 315 8.58 -4.65 -22.82
N ASN A 316 9.09 -5.63 -23.57
CA ASN A 316 8.27 -6.39 -24.51
C ASN A 316 7.20 -7.23 -23.79
N MET A 317 7.41 -7.65 -22.53
CA MET A 317 6.36 -8.36 -21.76
C MET A 317 5.14 -7.48 -21.48
N LEU A 318 5.29 -6.15 -21.43
CA LEU A 318 4.17 -5.22 -21.27
C LEU A 318 3.21 -5.24 -22.46
N GLU A 319 3.68 -5.67 -23.65
CA GLU A 319 2.83 -5.88 -24.83
C GLU A 319 1.72 -6.91 -24.57
N GLN A 320 1.92 -7.87 -23.66
CA GLN A 320 0.91 -8.86 -23.29
C GLN A 320 -0.32 -8.26 -22.59
N VAL A 321 -0.20 -7.08 -21.98
CA VAL A 321 -1.34 -6.34 -21.42
C VAL A 321 -2.02 -5.55 -22.54
N GLY A 322 -1.22 -4.93 -23.40
CA GLY A 322 -1.67 -4.14 -24.54
C GLY A 322 -2.17 -2.75 -24.13
N SER A 323 -1.82 -1.74 -24.92
CA SER A 323 -2.30 -0.36 -24.71
C SER A 323 -3.83 -0.25 -24.78
N ALA A 324 -4.49 -1.10 -25.58
CA ALA A 324 -5.95 -1.13 -25.72
C ALA A 324 -6.66 -1.49 -24.40
N GLU A 325 -6.11 -2.43 -23.63
CA GLU A 325 -6.67 -2.88 -22.36
C GLU A 325 -6.67 -1.76 -21.32
N MET A 326 -5.57 -1.00 -21.27
CA MET A 326 -5.46 0.19 -20.42
C MET A 326 -6.38 1.32 -20.87
N ASN A 327 -6.47 1.57 -22.19
CA ASN A 327 -7.36 2.59 -22.74
C ASN A 327 -8.85 2.28 -22.50
N ARG A 328 -9.20 1.00 -22.29
CA ARG A 328 -10.57 0.60 -21.96
C ARG A 328 -11.05 1.22 -20.65
N ILE A 329 -10.17 1.45 -19.66
CA ILE A 329 -10.53 2.09 -18.39
C ILE A 329 -11.14 3.48 -18.64
N PHE A 330 -10.51 4.28 -19.51
CA PHE A 330 -11.00 5.62 -19.84
C PHE A 330 -12.28 5.60 -20.68
N THR A 331 -12.39 4.67 -21.63
CA THR A 331 -13.61 4.51 -22.44
C THR A 331 -14.80 4.08 -21.58
N ARG A 332 -14.57 3.23 -20.56
CA ARG A 332 -15.60 2.78 -19.61
C ARG A 332 -16.01 3.81 -18.58
N SER A 333 -15.35 4.97 -18.52
CA SER A 333 -15.79 6.09 -17.66
C SER A 333 -17.27 6.45 -17.88
N GLN A 334 -17.79 6.27 -19.10
CA GLN A 334 -19.20 6.45 -19.45
C GLN A 334 -20.16 5.58 -18.62
N LYS A 335 -19.71 4.39 -18.18
CA LYS A 335 -20.50 3.42 -17.40
C LYS A 335 -20.43 3.66 -15.90
N LEU A 336 -19.52 4.51 -15.43
CA LEU A 336 -19.47 4.88 -14.01
C LEU A 336 -20.76 5.60 -13.63
N ASN A 337 -21.18 5.54 -12.37
CA ASN A 337 -22.32 6.31 -11.85
C ASN A 337 -21.93 7.80 -11.60
N SER A 338 -22.89 8.65 -11.24
CA SER A 338 -22.70 10.10 -11.09
C SER A 338 -21.71 10.49 -10.00
N GLU A 339 -21.60 9.69 -8.93
CA GLU A 339 -20.63 9.94 -7.86
C GLU A 339 -19.24 9.42 -8.22
N ALA A 340 -19.16 8.20 -8.76
CA ALA A 340 -17.91 7.53 -9.10
C ALA A 340 -17.15 8.24 -10.23
N ILE A 341 -17.84 8.85 -11.21
CA ILE A 341 -17.18 9.64 -12.24
C ILE A 341 -16.49 10.88 -11.66
N ILE A 342 -17.06 11.48 -10.60
CA ILE A 342 -16.45 12.63 -9.93
C ILE A 342 -15.17 12.19 -9.24
N ASP A 343 -15.20 11.07 -8.50
CA ASP A 343 -14.02 10.53 -7.82
C ASP A 343 -12.94 10.11 -8.82
N PHE A 344 -13.34 9.47 -9.93
CA PHE A 344 -12.45 9.12 -11.04
C PHE A 344 -11.75 10.35 -11.62
N VAL A 345 -12.50 11.41 -11.95
CA VAL A 345 -11.93 12.64 -12.54
C VAL A 345 -11.04 13.37 -11.52
N LYS A 346 -11.44 13.44 -10.25
CA LYS A 346 -10.59 14.01 -9.18
C LYS A 346 -9.26 13.27 -9.05
N ALA A 347 -9.29 11.94 -9.05
CA ALA A 347 -8.10 11.12 -9.01
C ALA A 347 -7.23 11.34 -10.25
N LEU A 348 -7.82 11.41 -11.45
CA LEU A 348 -7.09 11.67 -12.69
C LEU A 348 -6.44 13.06 -12.70
N CYS A 349 -7.12 14.09 -12.21
CA CYS A 349 -6.56 15.43 -12.03
C CYS A 349 -5.35 15.41 -11.07
N LYS A 350 -5.44 14.65 -9.97
CA LYS A 350 -4.34 14.53 -9.00
C LYS A 350 -3.12 13.87 -9.63
N VAL A 351 -3.32 12.77 -10.37
CA VAL A 351 -2.24 12.09 -11.12
C VAL A 351 -1.65 13.00 -12.19
N SER A 352 -2.49 13.75 -12.92
CA SER A 352 -2.03 14.72 -13.91
C SER A 352 -1.18 15.85 -13.31
N ILE A 353 -1.51 16.34 -12.12
CA ILE A 353 -0.69 17.35 -11.44
C ILE A 353 0.67 16.78 -11.06
N GLU A 354 0.72 15.54 -10.56
CA GLU A 354 1.97 14.87 -10.20
C GLU A 354 2.86 14.65 -11.43
N GLU A 355 2.26 14.25 -12.56
CA GLU A 355 2.94 14.12 -13.86
C GLU A 355 3.57 15.44 -14.33
N LEU A 356 2.85 16.56 -14.20
CA LEU A 356 3.31 17.87 -14.64
C LEU A 356 4.35 18.49 -13.70
N ARG A 357 4.30 18.16 -12.40
CA ARG A 357 5.26 18.66 -11.40
C ARG A 357 6.63 17.98 -11.46
N SER A 358 6.75 16.89 -12.20
CA SER A 358 8.03 16.21 -12.43
C SER A 358 9.02 17.14 -13.15
N ALA A 359 9.96 17.72 -12.40
CA ALA A 359 10.91 18.71 -12.91
C ALA A 359 11.89 18.16 -13.97
N SER A 360 12.00 16.83 -14.10
CA SER A 360 12.97 16.17 -14.99
C SER A 360 12.35 15.51 -16.22
N ASP A 361 11.01 15.37 -16.25
CA ASP A 361 10.24 14.79 -17.36
C ASP A 361 8.73 15.07 -17.16
N PRO A 362 8.24 16.26 -17.55
CA PRO A 362 6.82 16.57 -17.49
C PRO A 362 6.03 15.74 -18.52
N ARG A 363 4.95 15.08 -18.08
CA ARG A 363 4.08 14.26 -18.93
C ARG A 363 2.69 14.86 -19.05
N VAL A 364 2.06 14.72 -20.24
CA VAL A 364 0.69 15.22 -20.52
C VAL A 364 -0.32 14.11 -20.75
N PHE A 365 0.07 12.85 -20.54
CA PHE A 365 -0.79 11.68 -20.72
C PHE A 365 -2.12 11.82 -19.98
N SER A 366 -2.10 12.01 -18.65
CA SER A 366 -3.34 12.09 -17.87
C SER A 366 -4.17 13.31 -18.24
N LEU A 367 -3.53 14.42 -18.63
CA LEU A 367 -4.20 15.64 -19.09
C LEU A 367 -4.94 15.41 -20.41
N THR A 368 -4.32 14.70 -21.36
CA THR A 368 -4.94 14.31 -22.63
C THR A 368 -6.15 13.40 -22.37
N LYS A 369 -6.03 12.46 -21.42
CA LYS A 369 -7.14 11.59 -21.03
C LYS A 369 -8.30 12.31 -20.38
N ILE A 370 -8.07 13.41 -19.65
CA ILE A 370 -9.16 14.25 -19.13
C ILE A 370 -10.01 14.81 -20.28
N VAL A 371 -9.38 15.27 -21.37
CA VAL A 371 -10.10 15.79 -22.54
C VAL A 371 -10.92 14.69 -23.22
N GLU A 372 -10.34 13.51 -23.41
CA GLU A 372 -11.06 12.35 -23.96
C GLU A 372 -12.26 11.96 -23.10
N ILE A 373 -12.10 11.93 -21.77
CA ILE A 373 -13.16 11.57 -20.84
C ILE A 373 -14.27 12.62 -20.83
N ALA A 374 -13.93 13.90 -20.91
CA ALA A 374 -14.90 14.97 -21.06
C ALA A 374 -15.74 14.74 -22.33
N HIS A 375 -15.09 14.40 -23.45
CA HIS A 375 -15.78 14.06 -24.70
C HIS A 375 -16.69 12.84 -24.54
N TYR A 376 -16.20 11.76 -23.93
CA TYR A 376 -16.97 10.53 -23.70
C TYR A 376 -18.21 10.74 -22.82
N ASN A 377 -18.17 11.69 -21.88
CA ASN A 377 -19.25 11.93 -20.93
C ASN A 377 -20.14 13.14 -21.29
N MET A 378 -19.97 13.78 -22.46
CA MET A 378 -20.75 14.97 -22.84
C MET A 378 -22.26 14.75 -22.87
N ASN A 379 -22.73 13.54 -23.23
CA ASN A 379 -24.15 13.22 -23.35
C ASN A 379 -24.75 12.62 -22.07
N ARG A 380 -24.01 12.67 -20.96
CA ARG A 380 -24.43 12.08 -19.69
C ARG A 380 -25.59 12.89 -19.09
N GLN A 381 -26.74 12.24 -18.89
CA GLN A 381 -27.87 12.87 -18.22
C GLN A 381 -27.52 13.08 -16.74
N ILE A 382 -27.59 14.34 -16.28
CA ILE A 382 -27.46 14.70 -14.87
C ILE A 382 -28.80 14.33 -14.22
N GLY A 383 -28.87 13.13 -13.64
CA GLY A 383 -30.02 12.62 -12.90
C GLY A 383 -30.05 13.13 -11.48
#